data_AF-A0A9D6ZVJ2-F1
#
_entry.id   AF-A0A9D6ZVJ2-F1
#
_cell.length_a   1.000
_cell.length_b   1.000
_cell.length_c   1.000
_cell.angle_alpha   90.00
_cell.angle_beta   90.00
_cell.angle_gamma   90.00
#
_symmetry.space_group_name_H-M   'P 1'
#
loop_
_entity.id
_entity.type
_entity.pdbx_description
1 polymer ?
#
loop_
_entity_poly.entity_id
_entity_poly.type
_entity_poly.pdbx_seq_one_letter_code
_entity_poly.pdbx_strand_id
1 'polypeptide(L)' 'MGEVIDFPRPDRRERARGKTLCTSGFHRWKVVTERKFDVKQGKLVTVLRCERCGKEQTKLL' A
#
# COMPACT_ATOMS: atom_id res chain seq x y z
N MET A 1 40.09 2.64 3.76
CA MET A 1 39.35 1.65 4.56
C MET A 1 37.89 2.06 4.47
N GLY A 2 37.01 1.20 3.95
CA GLY A 2 35.58 1.51 3.79
C GLY A 2 34.82 1.13 5.06
N GLU A 3 34.01 2.05 5.58
CA GLU A 3 33.09 1.77 6.68
C GLU A 3 32.01 0.79 6.19
N VAL A 4 31.90 -0.36 6.86
CA VAL A 4 30.85 -1.34 6.60
C VAL A 4 29.59 -0.89 7.34
N ILE A 5 28.56 -0.50 6.59
CA ILE A 5 27.26 -0.12 7.13
C ILE A 5 26.41 -1.41 7.27
N ASP A 6 25.85 -1.64 8.45
CA ASP A 6 24.92 -2.75 8.66
C ASP A 6 23.52 -2.42 8.14
N PHE A 7 22.88 -3.40 7.50
CA PHE A 7 21.48 -3.29 7.08
C PHE A 7 20.59 -3.99 8.11
N PRO A 8 19.81 -3.24 8.91
CA PRO A 8 18.97 -3.83 9.93
C PRO A 8 17.93 -4.73 9.28
N ARG A 9 17.77 -5.94 9.83
CA ARG A 9 16.74 -6.87 9.35
C ARG A 9 15.36 -6.29 9.68
N PRO A 10 14.41 -6.28 8.73
CA PRO A 10 13.07 -5.77 8.99
C PRO A 10 12.39 -6.63 10.07
N ASP A 11 11.73 -5.95 11.01
CA ASP A 11 11.10 -6.56 12.17
C ASP A 11 10.03 -7.61 11.76
N ARG A 12 9.86 -8.65 12.58
CA ARG A 12 8.86 -9.70 12.29
C ARG A 12 7.45 -9.13 12.20
N ARG A 13 7.13 -8.08 12.97
CA ARG A 13 5.84 -7.40 12.92
C ARG A 13 5.64 -6.73 11.58
N GLU A 14 6.64 -6.00 11.07
CA GLU A 14 6.63 -5.38 9.74
C GLU A 14 6.38 -6.44 8.66
N ARG A 15 7.08 -7.58 8.74
CA ARG A 15 6.89 -8.71 7.81
C ARG A 15 5.54 -9.39 7.91
N ALA A 16 4.85 -9.29 9.05
CA ALA A 16 3.55 -9.89 9.31
C ALA A 16 2.38 -8.91 9.06
N ARG A 17 2.65 -7.60 8.89
CA ARG A 17 1.61 -6.60 8.59
C ARG A 17 0.87 -7.01 7.32
N GLY A 18 -0.45 -7.20 7.46
CA GLY A 18 -1.33 -7.54 6.35
C GLY A 18 -1.36 -9.02 5.93
N LYS A 19 -0.60 -9.94 6.54
CA LYS A 19 -0.58 -11.35 6.10
C LYS A 19 -1.78 -12.19 6.53
N THR A 20 -2.43 -11.86 7.65
CA THR A 20 -3.57 -12.64 8.16
C THR A 20 -4.89 -12.13 7.57
N LEU A 21 -5.30 -10.91 7.94
CA LEU A 21 -6.60 -10.36 7.58
C LEU A 21 -6.72 -9.98 6.09
N CYS A 22 -5.66 -9.44 5.48
CA CYS A 22 -5.73 -9.00 4.08
C CYS A 22 -5.61 -10.15 3.08
N THR A 23 -5.08 -11.31 3.49
CA THR A 23 -5.07 -12.53 2.65
C THR A 23 -6.47 -13.14 2.56
N SER A 24 -7.25 -13.07 3.64
CA SER A 24 -8.65 -13.51 3.67
C SER A 24 -9.64 -12.52 3.02
N GLY A 25 -9.17 -11.43 2.41
CA GLY A 25 -10.02 -10.44 1.73
C GLY A 25 -10.52 -9.28 2.61
N PHE A 26 -10.20 -9.27 3.91
CA PHE A 26 -10.60 -8.19 4.83
C PHE A 26 -9.61 -7.02 4.77
N HIS A 27 -9.73 -6.25 3.70
CA HIS A 27 -8.93 -5.05 3.49
C HIS A 27 -9.50 -3.85 4.24
N ARG A 28 -8.63 -3.16 4.99
CA ARG A 28 -8.93 -1.83 5.54
C ARG A 28 -8.58 -0.79 4.50
N TRP A 29 -9.54 -0.42 3.67
CA TRP A 29 -9.37 0.56 2.61
C TRP A 29 -9.35 1.97 3.16
N LYS A 30 -8.38 2.77 2.71
CA LYS A 30 -8.29 4.20 2.98
C LYS A 30 -8.26 4.94 1.66
N VAL A 31 -9.01 6.02 1.57
CA VAL A 31 -9.02 6.88 0.39
C VAL A 31 -7.71 7.65 0.33
N VAL A 32 -7.00 7.52 -0.79
CA VAL A 32 -5.82 8.31 -1.10
C VAL A 32 -6.27 9.53 -1.88
N THR A 33 -6.25 10.70 -1.25
CA THR A 33 -6.69 11.97 -1.85
C THR A 33 -5.63 12.61 -2.75
N GLU A 34 -4.40 12.10 -2.74
CA GLU A 34 -3.26 12.62 -3.51
C GLU A 34 -3.41 12.34 -5.01
N ARG A 35 -3.99 11.21 -5.40
CA ARG A 35 -4.16 10.79 -6.80
C ARG A 35 -5.62 10.80 -7.19
N LYS A 36 -6.05 11.95 -7.73
CA LYS A 36 -7.44 12.17 -8.17
C LYS A 36 -7.65 11.92 -9.66
N PHE A 37 -6.61 11.86 -10.49
CA PHE A 37 -6.74 11.77 -11.95
C PHE A 37 -5.91 10.62 -12.52
N ASP A 38 -6.55 9.72 -13.26
CA ASP A 38 -5.89 8.60 -13.94
C ASP A 38 -5.51 9.02 -15.36
N VAL A 39 -4.20 9.17 -15.63
CA VAL A 39 -3.68 9.64 -16.91
C VAL A 39 -4.00 8.67 -18.05
N LYS A 40 -4.11 7.37 -17.77
CA LYS A 40 -4.42 6.36 -18.79
C LYS A 40 -5.89 6.40 -19.19
N GLN A 41 -6.79 6.65 -18.24
CA GLN A 41 -8.23 6.68 -18.48
C GLN A 41 -8.77 8.08 -18.78
N GLY A 42 -7.98 9.14 -18.55
CA GLY A 42 -8.37 10.52 -18.80
C GLY A 42 -9.51 11.01 -17.90
N LYS A 43 -9.69 10.40 -16.73
CA LYS A 43 -10.82 10.66 -15.82
C LYS A 43 -10.36 10.81 -14.38
N LEU A 44 -11.21 11.49 -13.60
CA LEU A 44 -11.03 11.54 -12.16
C LEU A 44 -11.36 10.17 -11.57
N VAL A 45 -10.45 9.66 -10.73
CA VAL A 45 -10.59 8.38 -10.06
C VAL A 45 -10.35 8.53 -8.57
N THR A 46 -10.99 7.66 -7.79
CA THR A 46 -10.71 7.54 -6.35
C THR A 46 -9.84 6.31 -6.13
N VAL A 47 -8.61 6.52 -5.68
CA VAL A 47 -7.72 5.42 -5.29
C VAL A 47 -7.95 5.05 -3.84
N LEU A 48 -8.24 3.79 -3.59
CA LEU A 48 -8.33 3.17 -2.26
C LEU A 48 -7.06 2.39 -2.01
N ARG A 49 -6.31 2.72 -0.96
CA ARG A 49 -5.13 1.97 -0.55
C ARG A 49 -5.39 1.29 0.78
N CYS A 50 -5.04 0.01 0.86
CA CYS A 50 -5.15 -0.71 2.12
C CYS A 50 -4.05 -0.29 3.09
N GLU A 51 -4.41 0.19 4.28
CA GLU A 51 -3.43 0.64 5.30
C GLU A 51 -2.53 -0.49 5.82
N ARG A 52 -2.95 -1.76 5.64
CA ARG A 52 -2.26 -2.94 6.20
C ARG A 52 -1.30 -3.60 5.22
N CYS A 53 -1.73 -3.81 3.98
CA CYS A 53 -0.95 -4.53 2.97
C CYS A 53 -0.50 -3.64 1.80
N GLY A 54 -0.93 -2.37 1.76
CA GLY A 54 -0.56 -1.45 0.69
C GLY A 54 -1.22 -1.72 -0.66
N LYS A 55 -2.07 -2.76 -0.81
CA LYS A 55 -2.83 -3.00 -2.05
C LYS A 55 -3.64 -1.75 -2.42
N GLU A 56 -3.67 -1.43 -3.70
CA GLU A 56 -4.41 -0.30 -4.25
C GLU A 56 -5.58 -0.81 -5.09
N GLN A 57 -6.72 -0.15 -4.98
CA GLN A 57 -7.92 -0.39 -5.78
C GLN A 57 -8.42 0.95 -6.28
N THR A 58 -8.58 1.10 -7.59
CA THR A 58 -9.09 2.33 -8.20
C THR A 58 -10.57 2.17 -8.45
N LYS A 59 -11.38 3.11 -7.92
CA LYS A 59 -12.80 3.20 -8.21
C LYS A 59 -13.04 4.40 -9.12
N LEU A 60 -13.62 4.13 -10.29
CA LEU A 60 -14.09 5.15 -11.22
C LEU A 60 -15.32 5.85 -10.63
N LEU A 61 -15.36 7.17 -10.76
CA LEU A 61 -16.55 7.99 -10.51
C LEU A 61 -17.35 8.16 -11.80
#